data_AF-A0A1Y3QK73-F1
#
_entry.id   AF-A0A1Y3QK73-F1
#
_cell.length_a   1.000
_cell.length_b   1.000
_cell.length_c   1.000
_cell.angle_alpha   90.00
_cell.angle_beta   90.00
_cell.angle_gamma   90.00
#
_symmetry.space_group_name_H-M   'P 1'
#
loop_
_entity.id
_entity.type
_entity.pdbx_description
1 polymer ?
#
loop_
_entity_poly.entity_id
_entity_poly.type
_entity_poly.pdbx_seq_one_letter_code
_entity_poly.pdbx_strand_id
1 'polypeptide(L)'
;MAVISMKQLLEAGVHFGHQTRRWNPKMAKYIFTERNGIYIIDLQKTVRKVEEAYNFVRQLAEQGGTVLFVGTKKQAQDSVREEAERCGMFYVNQRWLGGTLTNFATIQKRIERLLQLEKMEEDGTFDVLPKKEVILLRKEKDRLQKFLGGIKGMRKLPDALFVIDPRKERIAVSEARKLGIPIIGIVDTNCDPDEIDYVIPGNDDAIRAVKLLTSKIADAIVEARQGQEDEQPA
;
A
#
# COMPACT_ATOMS: atom_id res chain seq x y z
N MET A 1 18.96 6.57 14.45
CA MET A 1 18.39 5.51 15.31
C MET A 1 17.86 4.42 14.40
N ALA A 2 17.99 3.14 14.76
CA ALA A 2 17.40 2.08 13.96
C ALA A 2 15.87 2.25 13.91
N VAL A 3 15.30 2.33 12.71
CA VAL A 3 13.86 2.55 12.46
C VAL A 3 13.00 1.49 13.17
N ILE A 4 13.50 0.26 13.24
CA ILE A 4 12.83 -0.87 13.87
C ILE A 4 13.82 -1.78 14.57
N SER A 5 13.47 -2.28 15.75
CA SER A 5 14.29 -3.26 16.46
C SER A 5 13.99 -4.69 15.98
N MET A 6 15.00 -5.55 16.02
CA MET A 6 14.82 -6.97 15.70
C MET A 6 13.83 -7.66 16.64
N LYS A 7 13.78 -7.25 17.91
CA LYS A 7 12.82 -7.75 18.89
C LYS A 7 11.38 -7.47 18.46
N GLN A 8 11.07 -6.26 17.98
CA GLN A 8 9.74 -5.92 17.46
C GLN A 8 9.37 -6.75 16.23
N LEU A 9 10.31 -6.95 15.29
CA LEU A 9 10.07 -7.80 14.11
C LEU A 9 9.79 -9.26 14.50
N LEU A 10 10.49 -9.77 15.51
CA LEU A 10 10.29 -11.12 16.03
C LEU A 10 8.91 -11.27 16.70
N GLU A 11 8.54 -10.33 17.58
CA GLU A 11 7.26 -10.32 18.30
C GLU A 11 6.05 -10.17 17.37
N ALA A 12 6.20 -9.39 16.30
CA ALA A 12 5.17 -9.21 15.28
C ALA A 12 5.04 -10.41 14.31
N GLY A 13 6.00 -11.33 14.32
CA GLY A 13 5.98 -12.52 13.47
C GLY A 13 6.42 -12.27 12.03
N VAL A 14 7.25 -11.25 11.77
CA VAL A 14 7.75 -10.90 10.43
C VAL A 14 8.66 -11.98 9.84
N HIS A 15 9.31 -12.77 10.69
CA HIS A 15 10.27 -13.81 10.31
C HIS A 15 9.62 -15.07 9.73
N PHE A 16 8.31 -15.25 9.86
CA PHE A 16 7.63 -16.42 9.29
C PHE A 16 7.39 -16.20 7.80
N GLY A 17 7.89 -17.10 6.97
CA GLY A 17 7.54 -17.17 5.56
C GLY A 17 6.47 -18.23 5.28
N HIS A 18 6.37 -18.63 4.02
CA HIS A 18 5.47 -19.69 3.55
C HIS A 18 6.09 -21.10 3.67
N GLN A 19 5.25 -22.10 3.37
CA GLN A 19 5.68 -23.49 3.26
C GLN A 19 6.74 -23.68 2.18
N THR A 20 7.67 -24.63 2.38
CA THR A 20 8.78 -24.88 1.46
C THR A 20 8.39 -25.28 0.05
N ARG A 21 7.18 -25.83 -0.13
CA ARG A 21 6.63 -26.15 -1.46
C ARG A 21 6.22 -24.92 -2.27
N ARG A 22 6.07 -23.75 -1.64
CA ARG A 22 5.49 -22.54 -2.22
C ARG A 22 6.49 -21.38 -2.28
N TRP A 23 7.78 -21.66 -2.35
CA TRP A 23 8.82 -20.63 -2.38
C TRP A 23 9.30 -20.28 -3.79
N ASN A 24 9.87 -19.10 -3.92
CA ASN A 24 10.60 -18.65 -5.10
C ASN A 24 12.11 -18.79 -4.85
N PRO A 25 12.88 -19.52 -5.70
CA PRO A 25 14.33 -19.67 -5.54
C PRO A 25 15.11 -18.36 -5.42
N LYS A 26 14.64 -17.27 -6.04
CA LYS A 26 15.28 -15.96 -5.95
C LYS A 26 15.23 -15.34 -4.55
N MET A 27 14.30 -15.79 -3.71
CA MET A 27 14.21 -15.40 -2.30
C MET A 27 15.26 -16.09 -1.41
N ALA A 28 16.05 -17.04 -1.93
CA ALA A 28 17.10 -17.74 -1.17
C ALA A 28 18.04 -16.78 -0.41
N LYS A 29 18.36 -15.62 -1.01
CA LYS A 29 19.21 -14.60 -0.39
C LYS A 29 18.62 -13.97 0.87
N TYR A 30 17.29 -14.01 1.05
CA TYR A 30 16.59 -13.45 2.22
C TYR A 30 16.09 -14.52 3.21
N ILE A 31 16.23 -15.80 2.87
CA ILE A 31 15.84 -16.91 3.74
C ILE A 31 17.03 -17.27 4.64
N PHE A 32 16.78 -17.42 5.94
CA PHE A 32 17.76 -17.83 6.93
C PHE A 32 17.85 -19.35 7.05
N THR A 33 16.72 -20.01 7.29
CA THR A 33 16.64 -21.47 7.45
C THR A 33 15.21 -21.98 7.24
N GLU A 34 15.01 -23.30 7.27
CA GLU A 34 13.71 -23.95 7.30
C GLU A 34 13.48 -24.58 8.68
N ARG A 35 12.26 -24.44 9.23
CA ARG A 35 11.85 -25.17 10.43
C ARG A 35 10.41 -25.66 10.28
N ASN A 36 10.19 -26.94 10.53
CA ASN A 36 8.86 -27.57 10.46
C ASN A 36 8.15 -27.34 9.10
N GLY A 37 8.89 -27.34 8.00
CA GLY A 37 8.32 -27.12 6.65
C GLY A 37 7.98 -25.67 6.30
N ILE A 38 8.36 -24.70 7.15
CA ILE A 38 8.18 -23.26 6.93
C ILE A 38 9.54 -22.59 6.82
N TYR A 39 9.71 -21.73 5.82
CA TYR A 39 10.92 -20.91 5.70
C TYR A 39 10.92 -19.77 6.72
N ILE A 40 12.07 -19.53 7.32
CA ILE A 40 12.33 -18.42 8.25
C ILE A 40 13.11 -17.36 7.48
N ILE A 41 12.58 -16.14 7.47
CA ILE A 41 13.19 -14.97 6.82
C ILE A 41 14.28 -14.40 7.74
N ASP A 42 15.39 -13.98 7.13
CA ASP A 42 16.53 -13.38 7.80
C ASP A 42 16.23 -11.94 8.25
N LEU A 43 15.92 -11.78 9.54
CA LEU A 43 15.58 -10.48 10.13
C LEU A 43 16.73 -9.47 10.08
N GLN A 44 18.00 -9.90 10.03
CA GLN A 44 19.12 -8.96 9.91
C GLN A 44 19.07 -8.25 8.55
N LYS A 45 18.75 -9.00 7.49
CA LYS A 45 18.53 -8.44 6.16
C LYS A 45 17.27 -7.61 6.13
N THR A 46 16.18 -8.06 6.76
CA THR A 46 14.94 -7.27 6.86
C THR A 46 15.19 -5.90 7.49
N VAL A 47 15.92 -5.81 8.62
CA VAL A 47 16.20 -4.51 9.27
C VAL A 47 16.90 -3.54 8.31
N ARG A 48 17.95 -4.00 7.61
CA ARG A 48 18.68 -3.16 6.64
C ARG A 48 17.79 -2.73 5.48
N LYS A 49 16.97 -3.64 4.98
CA LYS A 49 16.05 -3.38 3.87
C LYS A 49 14.89 -2.45 4.24
N VAL A 50 14.37 -2.57 5.46
CA VAL A 50 13.41 -1.61 6.00
C VAL A 50 14.03 -0.22 6.10
N GLU A 51 15.29 -0.11 6.54
CA GLU A 51 15.99 1.17 6.63
C GLU A 51 16.24 1.80 5.25
N GLU A 52 16.64 1.01 4.25
CA GLU A 52 16.76 1.47 2.86
C GLU A 52 15.41 2.01 2.34
N ALA A 53 14.33 1.26 2.50
CA ALA A 53 12.98 1.66 2.09
C ALA A 53 12.48 2.90 2.85
N TYR A 54 12.75 2.97 4.15
CA TYR A 54 12.38 4.10 5.01
C TYR A 54 13.04 5.39 4.54
N ASN A 55 14.34 5.35 4.27
CA ASN A 55 15.10 6.52 3.82
C ASN A 55 14.63 6.99 2.44
N PHE A 56 14.33 6.07 1.52
CA PHE A 56 13.75 6.42 0.22
C PHE A 56 12.39 7.13 0.36
N VAL A 57 11.47 6.55 1.16
CA VAL A 57 10.14 7.12 1.36
C VAL A 57 10.22 8.48 2.05
N ARG A 58 11.11 8.63 3.04
CA ARG A 58 11.37 9.90 3.71
C ARG A 58 11.83 10.98 2.71
N GLN A 59 12.84 10.69 1.89
CA GLN A 59 13.33 11.62 0.87
C GLN A 59 12.25 12.01 -0.15
N LEU A 60 11.43 11.03 -0.55
CA LEU A 60 10.31 11.28 -1.46
C LEU A 60 9.27 12.21 -0.84
N ALA A 61 8.95 12.01 0.44
CA ALA A 61 8.02 12.85 1.18
C ALA A 61 8.58 14.27 1.43
N GLU A 62 9.88 14.41 1.69
CA GLU A 62 10.61 15.69 1.78
C GLU A 62 10.58 16.47 0.44
N GLN A 63 10.34 15.81 -0.69
CA GLN A 63 10.17 16.46 -1.99
C GLN A 63 8.70 16.76 -2.32
N GLY A 64 7.77 16.49 -1.39
CA GLY A 64 6.33 16.61 -1.62
C GLY A 64 5.76 15.51 -2.53
N GLY A 65 6.49 14.40 -2.69
CA GLY A 65 6.05 13.26 -3.47
C GLY A 65 4.89 12.50 -2.81
N THR A 66 4.08 11.82 -3.61
CA THR A 66 2.93 11.03 -3.15
C THR A 66 3.20 9.54 -3.21
N VAL A 67 2.81 8.82 -2.16
CA VAL A 67 2.91 7.36 -2.08
C VAL A 67 1.50 6.76 -2.17
N LEU A 68 1.33 5.73 -3.00
CA LEU A 68 0.10 4.95 -3.06
C LEU A 68 0.28 3.62 -2.34
N PHE A 69 -0.47 3.42 -1.25
CA PHE A 69 -0.46 2.19 -0.48
C PHE A 69 -1.43 1.16 -1.07
N VAL A 70 -0.97 -0.06 -1.33
CA VAL A 70 -1.76 -1.12 -1.95
C VAL A 70 -1.69 -2.40 -1.12
N GLY A 71 -2.84 -2.88 -0.68
CA GLY A 71 -2.97 -4.15 0.03
C GLY A 71 -4.41 -4.65 0.04
N THR A 72 -4.73 -5.58 -0.86
CA THR A 72 -6.07 -6.16 -1.05
C THR A 72 -6.31 -7.40 -0.19
N LYS A 73 -5.24 -7.97 0.36
CA LYS A 73 -5.28 -9.13 1.26
C LYS A 73 -6.04 -8.77 2.54
N LYS A 74 -6.90 -9.68 3.04
CA LYS A 74 -7.76 -9.42 4.21
C LYS A 74 -6.98 -8.90 5.42
N GLN A 75 -5.78 -9.43 5.63
CA GLN A 75 -4.90 -9.08 6.74
C GLN A 75 -4.24 -7.71 6.61
N ALA A 76 -4.24 -7.14 5.39
CA ALA A 76 -3.64 -5.86 5.06
C ALA A 76 -4.65 -4.72 4.91
N GLN A 77 -5.94 -5.01 4.66
CA GLN A 77 -6.91 -4.00 4.21
C GLN A 77 -7.09 -2.85 5.21
N ASP A 78 -7.21 -3.17 6.50
CA ASP A 78 -7.42 -2.17 7.54
C ASP A 78 -6.14 -1.42 7.84
N SER A 79 -5.00 -2.12 7.94
CA SER A 79 -3.70 -1.48 8.19
C SER A 79 -3.31 -0.51 7.08
N VAL A 80 -3.54 -0.87 5.81
CA VAL A 80 -3.27 0.03 4.68
C VAL A 80 -4.14 1.27 4.72
N ARG A 81 -5.44 1.14 5.02
CA ARG A 81 -6.34 2.29 5.11
C ARG A 81 -5.95 3.21 6.28
N GLU A 82 -5.85 2.66 7.49
CA GLU A 82 -5.56 3.41 8.71
C GLU A 82 -4.26 4.21 8.58
N GLU A 83 -3.19 3.56 8.12
CA GLU A 83 -1.87 4.19 8.04
C GLU A 83 -1.76 5.19 6.88
N ALA A 84 -2.41 4.92 5.74
CA ALA A 84 -2.45 5.87 4.63
C ALA A 84 -3.27 7.13 4.96
N GLU A 85 -4.43 6.97 5.61
CA GLU A 85 -5.22 8.10 6.10
C GLU A 85 -4.43 8.91 7.15
N ARG A 86 -3.73 8.23 8.07
CA ARG A 86 -2.89 8.88 9.09
C ARG A 86 -1.77 9.73 8.48
N CYS A 87 -1.08 9.24 7.45
CA CYS A 87 -0.01 9.99 6.79
C CYS A 87 -0.50 10.93 5.67
N GLY A 88 -1.82 11.02 5.43
CA GLY A 88 -2.39 11.86 4.39
C GLY A 88 -1.97 11.44 2.97
N MET A 89 -1.91 10.14 2.73
CA MET A 89 -1.56 9.52 1.45
C MET A 89 -2.72 8.68 0.91
N PHE A 90 -2.58 8.23 -0.34
CA PHE A 90 -3.62 7.47 -1.03
C PHE A 90 -3.51 5.98 -0.77
N TYR A 91 -4.63 5.27 -0.87
CA TYR A 91 -4.64 3.82 -0.67
C TYR A 91 -5.62 3.06 -1.59
N VAL A 92 -5.32 1.78 -1.79
CA VAL A 92 -6.20 0.78 -2.39
C VAL A 92 -6.19 -0.46 -1.51
N ASN A 93 -7.26 -0.67 -0.74
CA ASN A 93 -7.36 -1.78 0.21
C ASN A 93 -8.38 -2.87 -0.19
N GLN A 94 -9.17 -2.64 -1.25
CA GLN A 94 -10.19 -3.59 -1.69
C GLN A 94 -9.74 -4.46 -2.86
N ARG A 95 -9.86 -3.95 -4.08
CA ARG A 95 -9.44 -4.67 -5.30
C ARG A 95 -8.75 -3.68 -6.21
N TRP A 96 -7.60 -4.09 -6.74
CA TRP A 96 -6.95 -3.35 -7.82
C TRP A 96 -7.79 -3.45 -9.11
N LEU A 97 -8.20 -2.30 -9.64
CA LEU A 97 -8.83 -2.20 -10.94
C LEU A 97 -7.71 -2.12 -12.00
N GLY A 98 -7.71 -3.02 -12.97
CA GLY A 98 -6.73 -2.95 -14.05
C GLY A 98 -6.88 -1.63 -14.82
N GLY A 99 -5.76 -0.96 -15.05
CA GLY A 99 -5.74 0.37 -15.64
C GLY A 99 -5.77 1.52 -14.63
N THR A 100 -5.69 1.25 -13.32
CA THR A 100 -5.63 2.30 -12.29
C THR A 100 -4.51 3.31 -12.54
N LEU A 101 -3.32 2.84 -12.93
CA LEU A 101 -2.19 3.71 -13.24
C LEU A 101 -2.05 3.93 -14.75
N THR A 102 -2.15 2.85 -15.54
CA THR A 102 -1.89 2.90 -16.98
C THR A 102 -3.00 3.55 -17.80
N ASN A 103 -4.23 3.61 -17.30
CA ASN A 103 -5.37 4.30 -17.90
C ASN A 103 -6.02 5.26 -16.89
N PHE A 104 -5.17 6.08 -16.27
CA PHE A 104 -5.57 6.98 -15.19
C PHE A 104 -6.68 7.96 -15.61
N ALA A 105 -6.68 8.43 -16.86
CA ALA A 105 -7.74 9.32 -17.39
C ALA A 105 -9.14 8.69 -17.30
N THR A 106 -9.28 7.38 -17.50
CA THR A 106 -10.57 6.70 -17.38
C THR A 106 -10.98 6.55 -15.91
N ILE A 107 -10.00 6.37 -15.03
CA ILE A 107 -10.21 6.24 -13.58
C ILE A 107 -10.61 7.59 -12.99
N GLN A 108 -9.98 8.69 -13.43
CA GLN A 108 -10.37 10.05 -13.08
C GLN A 108 -11.84 10.33 -13.42
N LYS A 109 -12.32 9.95 -14.61
CA LYS A 109 -13.75 10.07 -14.96
C LYS A 109 -14.67 9.30 -13.99
N ARG A 110 -14.22 8.15 -13.47
CA ARG A 110 -14.97 7.38 -12.47
C ARG A 110 -14.94 8.02 -11.08
N ILE A 111 -13.84 8.68 -10.72
CA ILE A 111 -13.72 9.48 -9.50
C ILE A 111 -14.61 10.73 -9.58
N GLU A 112 -14.63 11.41 -10.73
CA GLU A 112 -15.55 12.53 -10.98
C GLU A 112 -17.01 12.09 -10.86
N ARG A 113 -17.36 10.91 -11.40
CA ARG A 113 -18.70 10.33 -11.23
C ARG A 113 -19.03 10.07 -9.75
N LEU A 114 -18.07 9.59 -8.95
CA LEU A 114 -18.25 9.41 -7.51
C LEU A 114 -18.52 10.76 -6.81
N LEU A 115 -17.72 11.79 -7.11
CA LEU A 115 -17.91 13.14 -6.58
C LEU A 115 -19.27 13.73 -6.95
N GLN A 116 -19.74 13.50 -8.18
CA GLN A 116 -21.07 13.91 -8.62
C GLN A 116 -22.17 13.22 -7.81
N LEU A 117 -22.05 11.91 -7.58
CA LEU A 117 -23.03 11.14 -6.80
C LEU A 117 -23.07 11.55 -5.32
N GLU A 118 -21.92 11.90 -4.74
CA GLU A 118 -21.88 12.47 -3.39
C GLU A 118 -22.56 13.83 -3.33
N LYS A 119 -22.24 14.72 -4.28
CA LYS A 119 -22.85 16.04 -4.37
C LYS A 119 -24.38 15.94 -4.48
N MET A 120 -24.87 15.09 -5.40
CA MET A 120 -26.30 14.79 -5.58
C MET A 120 -27.01 14.29 -4.31
N GLU A 121 -26.28 13.63 -3.41
CA GLU A 121 -26.82 13.17 -2.14
C GLU A 121 -26.82 14.30 -1.09
N GLU A 122 -25.79 15.16 -1.10
CA GLU A 122 -25.66 16.31 -0.19
C GLU A 122 -26.66 17.44 -0.51
N ASP A 123 -26.94 17.69 -1.79
CA ASP A 123 -27.85 18.74 -2.25
C ASP A 123 -29.32 18.29 -2.32
N GLY A 124 -29.64 17.08 -1.83
CA GLY A 124 -31.02 16.58 -1.71
C GLY A 124 -31.65 16.13 -3.03
N THR A 125 -30.86 16.04 -4.11
CA THR A 125 -31.35 15.58 -5.42
C THR A 125 -31.91 14.15 -5.36
N PHE A 126 -31.46 13.33 -4.41
CA PHE A 126 -32.01 11.98 -4.21
C PHE A 126 -33.46 11.98 -3.72
N ASP A 127 -33.90 13.02 -3.00
CA ASP A 127 -35.24 13.06 -2.41
C ASP A 127 -36.33 13.35 -3.45
N VAL A 128 -35.97 13.98 -4.57
CA VAL A 128 -36.89 14.28 -5.67
C VAL A 128 -37.02 13.14 -6.68
N LEU A 129 -36.14 12.14 -6.62
CA LEU A 129 -36.11 11.02 -7.56
C LEU A 129 -36.98 9.84 -7.09
N PRO A 130 -37.48 9.00 -8.02
CA PRO A 130 -38.15 7.77 -7.67
C PRO A 130 -37.28 6.85 -6.80
N LYS A 131 -37.85 6.26 -5.75
CA LYS A 131 -37.13 5.37 -4.81
C LYS A 131 -36.31 4.26 -5.50
N LYS A 132 -36.81 3.72 -6.62
CA LYS A 132 -36.09 2.70 -7.41
C LYS A 132 -34.78 3.23 -7.99
N GLU A 133 -34.78 4.46 -8.50
CA GLU A 133 -33.60 5.10 -9.08
C GLU A 133 -32.58 5.46 -7.99
N VAL A 134 -33.07 5.99 -6.86
CA VAL A 134 -32.21 6.30 -5.68
C VAL A 134 -31.46 5.06 -5.22
N ILE A 135 -32.10 3.89 -5.17
CA ILE A 135 -31.45 2.63 -4.79
C ILE A 135 -30.32 2.27 -5.77
N LEU A 136 -30.53 2.47 -7.08
CA LEU A 136 -29.50 2.20 -8.09
C LEU A 136 -28.33 3.18 -7.97
N LEU A 137 -28.60 4.47 -7.78
CA LEU A 137 -27.57 5.51 -7.60
C LEU A 137 -26.76 5.29 -6.33
N ARG A 138 -27.41 4.94 -5.20
CA ARG A 138 -26.70 4.57 -3.96
C ARG A 138 -25.82 3.34 -4.15
N LYS A 139 -26.33 2.31 -4.82
CA LYS A 139 -25.53 1.11 -5.13
C LYS A 139 -24.33 1.42 -6.03
N GLU A 140 -24.49 2.35 -6.99
CA GLU A 140 -23.38 2.85 -7.81
C GLU A 140 -22.35 3.60 -6.95
N LYS A 141 -22.81 4.52 -6.10
CA LYS A 141 -21.97 5.30 -5.17
C LYS A 141 -21.19 4.38 -4.23
N ASP A 142 -21.85 3.47 -3.54
CA ASP A 142 -21.23 2.52 -2.59
C ASP A 142 -20.16 1.68 -3.28
N ARG A 143 -20.44 1.23 -4.51
CA ARG A 143 -19.48 0.46 -5.29
C ARG A 143 -18.27 1.30 -5.66
N LEU A 144 -18.47 2.53 -6.13
CA LEU A 144 -17.36 3.43 -6.49
C LEU A 144 -16.55 3.83 -5.25
N GLN A 145 -17.21 4.19 -4.15
CA GLN A 145 -16.57 4.53 -2.88
C GLN A 145 -15.72 3.38 -2.35
N LYS A 146 -16.23 2.15 -2.43
CA LYS A 146 -15.50 0.95 -1.99
C LYS A 146 -14.18 0.74 -2.73
N PHE A 147 -14.11 1.01 -4.04
CA PHE A 147 -12.91 0.73 -4.84
C PHE A 147 -12.02 1.96 -5.07
N LEU A 148 -12.59 3.15 -5.14
CA LEU A 148 -11.92 4.39 -5.54
C LEU A 148 -11.79 5.40 -4.39
N GLY A 149 -12.42 5.16 -3.24
CA GLY A 149 -12.43 6.10 -2.12
C GLY A 149 -11.03 6.54 -1.69
N GLY A 150 -10.09 5.59 -1.57
CA GLY A 150 -8.71 5.89 -1.16
C GLY A 150 -7.84 6.58 -2.21
N ILE A 151 -8.29 6.69 -3.47
CA ILE A 151 -7.61 7.44 -4.54
C ILE A 151 -8.42 8.65 -5.03
N LYS A 152 -9.52 8.98 -4.35
CA LYS A 152 -10.44 10.06 -4.73
C LYS A 152 -9.76 11.43 -4.81
N GLY A 153 -8.79 11.70 -3.93
CA GLY A 153 -8.02 12.95 -3.91
C GLY A 153 -6.85 13.00 -4.91
N MET A 154 -6.59 11.90 -5.64
CA MET A 154 -5.41 11.77 -6.47
C MET A 154 -5.60 12.51 -7.82
N ARG A 155 -4.85 13.60 -8.02
CA ARG A 155 -4.91 14.40 -9.26
C ARG A 155 -3.84 14.03 -10.29
N LYS A 156 -2.69 13.55 -9.82
CA LYS A 156 -1.56 13.07 -10.63
C LYS A 156 -1.25 11.62 -10.26
N LEU A 157 -0.47 10.92 -11.08
CA LEU A 157 0.04 9.60 -10.73
C LEU A 157 0.89 9.67 -9.45
N PRO A 158 0.93 8.58 -8.65
CA PRO A 158 1.79 8.52 -7.48
C PRO A 158 3.26 8.49 -7.87
N ASP A 159 4.10 9.10 -7.06
CA ASP A 159 5.56 9.13 -7.27
C ASP A 159 6.22 7.83 -6.77
N ALA A 160 5.58 7.08 -5.87
CA ALA A 160 5.97 5.71 -5.52
C ALA A 160 4.77 4.82 -5.14
N LEU A 161 4.96 3.51 -5.26
CA LEU A 161 3.98 2.49 -4.90
C LEU A 161 4.49 1.70 -3.68
N PHE A 162 3.68 1.59 -2.62
CA PHE A 162 3.94 0.67 -1.51
C PHE A 162 2.98 -0.52 -1.61
N VAL A 163 3.50 -1.74 -1.78
CA VAL A 163 2.71 -2.95 -2.05
C VAL A 163 2.90 -4.00 -0.97
N ILE A 164 1.81 -4.63 -0.56
CA ILE A 164 1.83 -5.81 0.29
C ILE A 164 1.47 -7.01 -0.57
N ASP A 165 2.29 -8.06 -0.56
CA ASP A 165 2.14 -9.27 -1.38
C ASP A 165 2.15 -8.98 -2.91
N PRO A 166 3.32 -8.71 -3.52
CA PRO A 166 3.44 -8.47 -4.96
C PRO A 166 2.80 -9.57 -5.83
N ARG A 167 2.78 -10.82 -5.36
CA ARG A 167 2.20 -11.94 -6.09
C ARG A 167 0.69 -11.79 -6.21
N LYS A 168 0.02 -11.37 -5.13
CA LYS A 168 -1.42 -11.11 -5.13
C LYS A 168 -1.74 -9.78 -5.86
N GLU A 169 -0.83 -8.82 -5.82
CA GLU A 169 -0.96 -7.47 -6.37
C GLU A 169 -0.26 -7.31 -7.73
N ARG A 170 -0.02 -8.42 -8.45
CA ARG A 170 0.77 -8.48 -9.69
C ARG A 170 0.39 -7.44 -10.76
N ILE A 171 -0.90 -7.08 -10.83
CA ILE A 171 -1.40 -6.11 -11.81
C ILE A 171 -0.91 -4.70 -11.45
N ALA A 172 -0.98 -4.32 -10.17
CA ALA A 172 -0.47 -3.05 -9.68
C ALA A 172 1.03 -2.93 -9.92
N VAL A 173 1.78 -3.98 -9.57
CA VAL A 173 3.24 -4.07 -9.81
C VAL A 173 3.56 -3.95 -11.29
N SER A 174 2.86 -4.70 -12.16
CA SER A 174 3.07 -4.65 -13.60
C SER A 174 2.78 -3.27 -14.21
N GLU A 175 1.73 -2.60 -13.73
CA GLU A 175 1.40 -1.24 -14.18
C GLU A 175 2.42 -0.21 -13.72
N ALA A 176 2.85 -0.25 -12.45
CA ALA A 176 3.87 0.64 -11.92
C ALA A 176 5.21 0.48 -12.65
N ARG A 177 5.66 -0.76 -12.88
CA ARG A 177 6.89 -1.04 -13.65
C ARG A 177 6.83 -0.49 -15.07
N LYS A 178 5.69 -0.62 -15.75
CA LYS A 178 5.51 -0.08 -17.12
C LYS A 178 5.65 1.45 -17.17
N LEU A 179 5.26 2.12 -16.09
CA LEU A 179 5.30 3.58 -15.99
C LEU A 179 6.59 4.10 -15.34
N GLY A 180 7.50 3.21 -14.92
CA GLY A 180 8.72 3.58 -14.21
C GLY A 180 8.49 4.12 -12.80
N ILE A 181 7.33 3.82 -12.20
CA ILE A 181 7.03 4.22 -10.82
C ILE A 181 7.79 3.27 -9.88
N PRO A 182 8.65 3.77 -8.98
CA PRO A 182 9.41 2.95 -8.06
C PRO A 182 8.49 2.23 -7.06
N ILE A 183 8.83 0.96 -6.77
CA ILE A 183 8.01 0.07 -5.97
C ILE A 183 8.74 -0.33 -4.69
N ILE A 184 8.13 -0.04 -3.56
CA ILE A 184 8.48 -0.59 -2.25
C ILE A 184 7.51 -1.74 -1.96
N GLY A 185 8.01 -2.90 -1.53
CA GLY A 185 7.18 -4.08 -1.35
C GLY A 185 7.52 -4.91 -0.13
N ILE A 186 6.50 -5.36 0.62
CA ILE A 186 6.65 -6.47 1.57
C ILE A 186 6.65 -7.77 0.76
N VAL A 187 7.78 -8.47 0.76
CA VAL A 187 8.02 -9.64 -0.08
C VAL A 187 8.20 -10.86 0.82
N ASP A 188 7.25 -11.79 0.76
CA ASP A 188 7.39 -13.11 1.37
C ASP A 188 8.18 -14.04 0.43
N THR A 189 8.62 -15.17 0.96
CA THR A 189 9.31 -16.29 0.33
C THR A 189 8.68 -16.80 -0.97
N ASN A 190 7.41 -16.54 -1.24
CA ASN A 190 6.67 -16.99 -2.43
C ASN A 190 6.67 -15.97 -3.59
N CYS A 191 7.19 -14.76 -3.37
CA CYS A 191 7.20 -13.65 -4.32
C CYS A 191 8.54 -13.55 -5.06
N ASP A 192 8.55 -12.91 -6.23
CA ASP A 192 9.80 -12.60 -6.96
C ASP A 192 10.35 -11.24 -6.48
N PRO A 193 11.52 -11.19 -5.84
CA PRO A 193 12.10 -9.93 -5.36
C PRO A 193 12.59 -9.02 -6.49
N ASP A 194 12.78 -9.52 -7.72
CA ASP A 194 13.30 -8.72 -8.84
C ASP A 194 12.21 -7.82 -9.47
N GLU A 195 10.95 -7.97 -9.03
CA GLU A 195 9.85 -7.11 -9.45
C GLU A 195 9.70 -5.83 -8.61
N ILE A 196 10.50 -5.71 -7.55
CA ILE A 196 10.38 -4.67 -6.53
C ILE A 196 11.74 -3.95 -6.39
N ASP A 197 11.73 -2.63 -6.43
CA ASP A 197 12.96 -1.82 -6.33
C ASP A 197 13.49 -1.78 -4.88
N TYR A 198 12.58 -1.57 -3.92
CA TYR A 198 12.89 -1.56 -2.49
C TYR A 198 12.20 -2.74 -1.79
N VAL A 199 12.88 -3.88 -1.80
CA VAL A 199 12.40 -5.14 -1.23
C VAL A 199 12.46 -5.09 0.29
N ILE A 200 11.36 -5.31 0.98
CA ILE A 200 11.27 -5.55 2.43
C ILE A 200 10.93 -7.02 2.67
N PRO A 201 11.91 -7.90 2.98
CA PRO A 201 11.63 -9.31 3.25
C PRO A 201 10.82 -9.45 4.54
N GLY A 202 9.63 -10.04 4.46
CA GLY A 202 8.78 -10.20 5.63
C GLY A 202 7.47 -10.93 5.37
N ASN A 203 6.84 -11.33 6.47
CA ASN A 203 5.53 -11.98 6.48
C ASN A 203 4.41 -11.04 6.02
N ASP A 204 3.66 -11.45 5.00
CA ASP A 204 2.49 -10.73 4.48
C ASP A 204 1.13 -11.32 4.95
N ASP A 205 1.14 -12.45 5.66
CA ASP A 205 -0.04 -13.16 6.18
C ASP A 205 -0.42 -12.74 7.61
N ALA A 206 0.54 -12.26 8.40
CA ALA A 206 0.31 -11.84 9.78
C ALA A 206 -0.10 -10.37 9.86
N ILE A 207 -1.29 -10.11 10.43
CA ILE A 207 -1.82 -8.73 10.64
C ILE A 207 -0.83 -7.87 11.42
N ARG A 208 -0.21 -8.42 12.47
CA ARG A 208 0.79 -7.69 13.29
C ARG A 208 2.05 -7.33 12.49
N ALA A 209 2.54 -8.23 11.64
CA ALA A 209 3.69 -7.99 10.79
C ALA A 209 3.40 -6.89 9.75
N VAL A 210 2.27 -7.02 9.05
CA VAL A 210 1.81 -6.05 8.06
C VAL A 210 1.59 -4.67 8.69
N LYS A 211 0.89 -4.60 9.82
CA LYS A 211 0.66 -3.33 10.52
C LYS A 211 1.97 -2.68 10.93
N LEU A 212 2.90 -3.43 11.52
CA LEU A 212 4.19 -2.92 11.96
C LEU A 212 5.02 -2.35 10.80
N LEU A 213 5.12 -3.07 9.69
CA LEU A 213 5.89 -2.63 8.53
C LEU A 213 5.22 -1.43 7.84
N THR A 214 3.90 -1.48 7.68
CA THR A 214 3.13 -0.39 7.06
C THR A 214 3.19 0.88 7.90
N SER A 215 3.05 0.76 9.23
CA SER A 215 3.13 1.90 10.14
C SER A 215 4.50 2.56 10.10
N LYS A 216 5.58 1.78 9.98
CA LYS A 216 6.94 2.34 9.86
C LYS A 216 7.16 3.09 8.56
N ILE A 217 6.59 2.62 7.45
CA ILE A 217 6.65 3.37 6.20
C ILE A 217 5.80 4.65 6.28
N ALA A 218 4.65 4.61 6.93
CA ALA A 218 3.83 5.80 7.18
C ALA A 218 4.51 6.80 8.13
N ASP A 219 5.20 6.32 9.17
CA ASP A 219 5.99 7.16 10.09
C ASP A 219 7.06 7.96 9.31
N ALA A 220 7.72 7.35 8.33
CA ALA A 220 8.71 8.02 7.48
C ALA A 220 8.13 9.25 6.76
N ILE A 221 6.88 9.15 6.31
CA ILE A 221 6.17 10.21 5.60
C ILE A 221 5.76 11.33 6.56
N VAL A 222 5.28 10.97 7.75
CA VAL A 222 4.87 11.94 8.77
C VAL A 222 6.08 12.72 9.29
N GLU A 223 7.17 12.04 9.62
CA GLU A 223 8.41 12.68 10.08
C GLU A 223 9.00 13.63 9.03
N ALA A 224 9.00 13.22 7.76
CA ALA A 224 9.46 14.06 6.65
C ALA A 224 8.67 15.37 6.53
N ARG A 225 7.35 15.31 6.69
CA ARG A 225 6.47 16.47 6.58
C ARG A 225 6.57 17.40 7.79
N GLN A 226 6.70 16.86 9.00
CA GLN A 226 6.90 17.67 10.21
C GLN A 226 8.22 18.44 10.17
N GLY A 227 9.29 17.83 9.68
CA GLY A 227 10.58 18.52 9.51
C GLY A 227 10.51 19.73 8.55
N GLN A 228 9.57 19.75 7.61
CA GLN A 228 9.34 20.90 6.73
C GLN A 228 8.56 22.04 7.40
N GLU A 229 7.66 21.71 8.33
CA GLU A 229 6.88 22.72 9.07
C GLU A 229 7.76 23.48 10.07
N ASP A 230 8.76 22.82 10.67
CA ASP A 230 9.73 23.43 11.58
C ASP A 230 10.79 24.30 10.87
N GLU A 231 11.04 24.07 9.57
CA GLU A 231 12.04 24.79 8.77
C GLU A 231 11.49 26.00 7.98
N GLN A 232 10.19 26.33 8.09
CA GLN A 232 9.65 27.58 7.54
C GLN A 232 9.77 28.72 8.57
N PRO A 233 10.76 29.63 8.46
CA PRO A 233 10.73 30.86 9.25
C PRO A 233 9.58 31.75 8.74
N ALA A 234 8.87 32.36 9.68
CA ALA A 234 7.84 33.37 9.48
C ALA A 234 8.32 34.58 8.66
#